data_AF-A0A6I8NXK9-F1
#
_entry.id   AF-A0A6I8NXK9-F1
#
_cell.length_a   1.000
_cell.length_b   1.000
_cell.length_c   1.000
_cell.angle_alpha   90.00
_cell.angle_beta   90.00
_cell.angle_gamma   90.00
#
_symmetry.space_group_name_H-M   'P 1'
#
loop_
_entity.id
_entity.type
_entity.pdbx_description
1 polymer ?
#
loop_
_entity_poly.entity_id
_entity_poly.type
_entity_poly.pdbx_seq_one_letter_code
_entity_poly.pdbx_strand_id
1 'polypeptide(L)'
;GGDLGRHASYCMVTGYDWWDILLHVQPNMVQMLVEKLHEEYMRQNAALQQVLSTRIVAMKASLCKLSSCTVARVCDYHAKLFLIAISSTLKSLLRPHFLNTPDKSPGDRLTEICTKITDIDIDKVMINLKTEEFVLEMTTLQSLQQLIQWVGDFVLYLLASLPNQGSPVRPGHSFLRDGASLGMLRELMVVIRIWGLLKPSCLPIYTATSDTQDSMSLLFRLLTKLWLCCRDENHPSEPDETLIDECCLLPSQLLIPNLDWLPVSDGIVNKLQGKQLLRLQFGKPPGLLGYPVTPQFDLFARGPGQPKIDHLRRLHLGAYPTEECKSCTRCGCVTMLKSPNKTTAVKQWEQRWIKNCLCGGLWRRVPFSYS
;
A
#
# COMPACT_ATOMS: atom_id res chain seq x y z
N GLY A 1 -16.19 -11.70 22.65
CA GLY A 1 -16.11 -11.89 21.18
C GLY A 1 -17.25 -11.20 20.44
N GLY A 2 -18.51 -11.59 20.71
CA GLY A 2 -19.70 -11.11 20.00
C GLY A 2 -19.89 -9.58 19.96
N ASP A 3 -19.81 -8.91 21.12
CA ASP A 3 -20.04 -7.45 21.23
C ASP A 3 -18.92 -6.61 20.64
N LEU A 4 -17.66 -7.07 20.73
CA LEU A 4 -16.53 -6.35 20.13
C LEU A 4 -16.62 -6.31 18.60
N GLY A 5 -17.10 -7.39 17.98
CA GLY A 5 -17.33 -7.44 16.54
C GLY A 5 -18.42 -6.46 16.09
N ARG A 6 -19.50 -6.31 16.87
CA ARG A 6 -20.57 -5.35 16.56
C ARG A 6 -20.06 -3.90 16.68
N HIS A 7 -19.29 -3.58 17.71
CA HIS A 7 -18.67 -2.26 17.85
C HIS A 7 -17.68 -1.96 16.72
N ALA A 8 -16.92 -2.95 16.24
CA ALA A 8 -16.03 -2.78 15.09
C ALA A 8 -16.80 -2.44 13.81
N SER A 9 -17.88 -3.18 13.52
CA SER A 9 -18.76 -2.86 12.39
C SER A 9 -19.40 -1.48 12.52
N TYR A 10 -19.81 -1.09 13.74
CA TYR A 10 -20.35 0.24 14.01
C TYR A 10 -19.31 1.35 13.72
N CYS A 11 -18.07 1.22 14.20
CA CYS A 11 -17.01 2.20 13.92
C CYS A 11 -16.67 2.27 12.42
N MET A 12 -16.68 1.12 11.73
CA MET A 12 -16.46 1.07 10.27
C MET A 12 -17.48 1.94 9.51
N VAL A 13 -18.77 1.78 9.84
CA VAL A 13 -19.88 2.49 9.19
C VAL A 13 -19.91 3.96 9.57
N THR A 14 -19.87 4.27 10.87
CA THR A 14 -19.98 5.64 11.40
C THR A 14 -18.73 6.49 11.16
N GLY A 15 -17.57 5.86 10.99
CA GLY A 15 -16.30 6.57 10.88
C GLY A 15 -15.72 7.02 12.22
N TYR A 16 -16.31 6.60 13.35
CA TYR A 16 -15.70 6.82 14.66
C TYR A 16 -14.36 6.09 14.78
N ASP A 17 -13.47 6.67 15.58
CA ASP A 17 -12.16 6.10 15.85
C ASP A 17 -12.31 4.75 16.56
N TRP A 18 -11.65 3.70 16.04
CA TRP A 18 -11.68 2.36 16.61
C TRP A 18 -10.59 2.12 17.66
N TRP A 19 -10.00 3.18 18.21
CA TRP A 19 -8.94 3.09 19.21
C TRP A 19 -9.37 2.30 20.45
N ASP A 20 -10.58 2.54 20.96
CA ASP A 20 -11.11 1.85 22.14
C ASP A 20 -11.23 0.35 21.90
N ILE A 21 -11.59 -0.06 20.68
CA ILE A 21 -11.65 -1.47 20.31
C ILE A 21 -10.26 -2.08 20.42
N LEU A 22 -9.23 -1.42 19.89
CA LEU A 22 -7.86 -1.94 19.90
C LEU A 22 -7.30 -2.15 21.31
N LEU A 23 -7.74 -1.37 22.30
CA LEU A 23 -7.34 -1.53 23.71
C LEU A 23 -7.92 -2.79 24.36
N HIS A 24 -9.06 -3.28 23.88
CA HIS A 24 -9.77 -4.41 24.47
C HIS A 24 -9.56 -5.73 23.72
N VAL A 25 -8.99 -5.69 22.52
CA VAL A 25 -8.69 -6.88 21.71
C VAL A 25 -7.45 -7.60 22.26
N GLN A 26 -7.61 -8.88 22.58
CA GLN A 26 -6.51 -9.78 22.92
C GLN A 26 -5.91 -10.43 21.66
N PRO A 27 -4.61 -10.79 21.64
CA PRO A 27 -3.93 -11.34 20.47
C PRO A 27 -4.60 -12.57 19.85
N ASN A 28 -5.14 -13.48 20.68
CA ASN A 28 -5.87 -14.67 20.26
C ASN A 28 -7.23 -14.37 19.59
N MET A 29 -7.78 -13.18 19.77
CA MET A 29 -9.06 -12.77 19.16
C MET A 29 -8.90 -12.16 17.76
N VAL A 30 -7.67 -11.80 17.38
CA VAL A 30 -7.39 -10.99 16.18
C VAL A 30 -7.90 -11.64 14.90
N GLN A 31 -7.55 -12.91 14.67
CA GLN A 31 -7.92 -13.61 13.43
C GLN A 31 -9.43 -13.67 13.24
N MET A 32 -10.16 -14.12 14.27
CA MET A 32 -11.63 -14.20 14.26
C MET A 32 -12.29 -12.84 14.03
N LEU A 33 -11.77 -11.77 14.64
CA LEU A 33 -12.32 -10.42 14.43
C LEU A 33 -12.08 -9.91 13.00
N VAL A 34 -10.92 -10.21 12.42
CA VAL A 34 -10.58 -9.82 11.03
C VAL A 34 -11.48 -10.55 10.02
N GLU A 35 -11.75 -11.84 10.24
CA GLU A 35 -12.66 -12.65 9.42
C GLU A 35 -14.09 -12.16 9.56
N LYS A 36 -14.60 -12.01 10.80
CA LYS A 36 -15.94 -11.50 11.04
C LYS A 36 -16.16 -10.11 10.45
N LEU A 37 -15.20 -9.21 10.61
CA LEU A 37 -15.27 -7.87 10.01
C LEU A 37 -15.35 -7.96 8.48
N HIS A 38 -14.64 -8.91 7.88
CA HIS A 38 -14.71 -9.13 6.44
C HIS A 38 -16.07 -9.65 5.99
N GLU A 39 -16.63 -10.64 6.69
CA GLU A 39 -17.97 -11.16 6.40
C GLU A 39 -19.03 -10.06 6.48
N GLU A 40 -19.02 -9.24 7.55
CA GLU A 40 -19.99 -8.16 7.69
C GLU A 40 -19.87 -7.12 6.57
N TYR A 41 -18.66 -6.88 6.07
CA TYR A 41 -18.43 -6.03 4.90
C TYR A 41 -18.99 -6.66 3.63
N MET A 42 -18.75 -7.96 3.41
CA MET A 42 -19.26 -8.67 2.21
C MET A 42 -20.79 -8.76 2.20
N ARG A 43 -21.46 -8.72 3.36
CA ARG A 43 -22.91 -8.63 3.46
C ARG A 43 -23.50 -7.27 3.06
N GLN A 44 -22.68 -6.22 2.96
CA GLN A 44 -23.16 -4.89 2.55
C GLN A 44 -23.41 -4.85 1.04
N ASN A 45 -24.29 -3.94 0.60
CA ASN A 45 -24.48 -3.69 -0.83
C ASN A 45 -23.21 -3.07 -1.48
N ALA A 46 -23.12 -3.17 -2.80
CA ALA A 46 -21.95 -2.74 -3.57
C ALA A 46 -21.57 -1.27 -3.35
N ALA A 47 -22.55 -0.36 -3.26
CA ALA A 47 -22.31 1.06 -3.04
C ALA A 47 -21.65 1.31 -1.67
N LEU A 48 -22.13 0.64 -0.62
CA LEU A 48 -21.56 0.78 0.72
C LEU A 48 -20.20 0.10 0.82
N GLN A 49 -19.99 -1.05 0.17
CA GLN A 49 -18.68 -1.68 0.07
C GLN A 49 -17.65 -0.74 -0.55
N GLN A 50 -18.01 -0.03 -1.63
CA GLN A 50 -17.12 0.95 -2.26
C GLN A 50 -16.69 2.05 -1.28
N VAL A 51 -17.63 2.62 -0.52
CA VAL A 51 -17.36 3.68 0.47
C VAL A 51 -16.50 3.18 1.63
N LEU A 52 -16.70 1.93 2.07
CA LEU A 52 -16.01 1.35 3.23
C LEU A 52 -14.68 0.66 2.89
N SER A 53 -14.40 0.42 1.61
CA SER A 53 -13.27 -0.37 1.10
C SER A 53 -11.92 -0.02 1.75
N THR A 54 -11.57 1.25 1.85
CA THR A 54 -10.31 1.69 2.49
C THR A 54 -10.35 1.58 4.01
N ARG A 55 -11.51 1.83 4.62
CA ARG A 55 -11.68 1.76 6.08
C ARG A 55 -11.50 0.34 6.58
N ILE A 56 -12.12 -0.65 5.93
CA ILE A 56 -11.96 -2.05 6.34
C ILE A 56 -10.50 -2.49 6.26
N VAL A 57 -9.77 -2.11 5.21
CA VAL A 57 -8.34 -2.44 5.08
C VAL A 57 -7.53 -1.80 6.23
N ALA A 58 -7.80 -0.53 6.56
CA ALA A 58 -7.14 0.15 7.68
C ALA A 58 -7.47 -0.46 9.06
N MET A 59 -8.71 -0.92 9.26
CA MET A 59 -9.12 -1.62 10.49
C MET A 59 -8.45 -2.99 10.60
N LYS A 60 -8.43 -3.78 9.51
CA LYS A 60 -7.71 -5.06 9.45
C LYS A 60 -6.22 -4.87 9.74
N ALA A 61 -5.58 -3.86 9.15
CA ALA A 61 -4.19 -3.51 9.45
C ALA A 61 -3.96 -3.18 10.94
N SER A 62 -4.93 -2.50 11.57
CA SER A 62 -4.84 -2.13 12.99
C SER A 62 -5.00 -3.34 13.91
N LEU A 63 -5.92 -4.26 13.58
CA LEU A 63 -6.16 -5.49 14.32
C LEU A 63 -5.00 -6.48 14.18
N CYS A 64 -4.50 -6.70 12.96
CA CYS A 64 -3.42 -7.65 12.69
C CYS A 64 -2.09 -7.28 13.37
N LYS A 65 -1.92 -6.04 13.81
CA LYS A 65 -0.75 -5.62 14.61
C LYS A 65 -0.77 -6.15 16.04
N LEU A 66 -1.94 -6.50 16.55
CA LEU A 66 -2.13 -6.93 17.93
C LEU A 66 -1.75 -8.41 18.13
N SER A 67 -1.29 -9.11 17.09
CA SER A 67 -0.89 -10.51 17.14
C SER A 67 0.35 -10.76 16.28
N SER A 68 1.32 -11.50 16.81
CA SER A 68 2.55 -11.86 16.10
C SER A 68 2.28 -12.78 14.91
N CYS A 69 1.27 -13.65 15.01
CA CYS A 69 0.88 -14.56 13.94
C CYS A 69 0.34 -13.84 12.70
N THR A 70 -0.10 -12.58 12.83
CA THR A 70 -0.68 -11.80 11.72
C THR A 70 0.16 -10.61 11.31
N VAL A 71 1.36 -10.45 11.87
CA VAL A 71 2.18 -9.23 11.68
C VAL A 71 2.57 -9.01 10.21
N ALA A 72 2.85 -10.08 9.47
CA ALA A 72 3.16 -10.01 8.05
C ALA A 72 2.02 -9.42 7.21
N ARG A 73 0.76 -9.74 7.56
CA ARG A 73 -0.45 -9.21 6.90
C ARG A 73 -0.59 -7.71 7.05
N VAL A 74 0.00 -7.13 8.09
CA VAL A 74 -0.01 -5.67 8.29
C VAL A 74 0.69 -4.97 7.14
N CYS A 75 1.84 -5.51 6.70
CA CYS A 75 2.60 -4.98 5.57
C CYS A 75 1.75 -4.97 4.30
N ASP A 76 1.04 -6.08 4.04
CA ASP A 76 0.16 -6.23 2.87
C ASP A 76 -0.99 -5.23 2.90
N TYR A 77 -1.64 -5.03 4.05
CA TYR A 77 -2.72 -4.06 4.17
C TYR A 77 -2.22 -2.61 4.01
N HIS A 78 -1.03 -2.28 4.52
CA HIS A 78 -0.44 -0.95 4.32
C HIS A 78 -0.08 -0.71 2.87
N ALA A 79 0.54 -1.69 2.20
CA ALA A 79 0.80 -1.62 0.78
C ALA A 79 -0.48 -1.50 -0.04
N LYS A 80 -1.56 -2.21 0.34
CA LYS A 80 -2.87 -2.12 -0.32
C LYS A 80 -3.49 -0.73 -0.16
N LEU A 81 -3.44 -0.13 1.04
CA LEU A 81 -3.89 1.25 1.25
C LEU A 81 -3.10 2.24 0.39
N PHE A 82 -1.79 2.06 0.31
CA PHE A 82 -0.92 2.93 -0.47
C PHE A 82 -1.16 2.77 -1.97
N LEU A 83 -1.33 1.54 -2.46
CA LEU A 83 -1.69 1.25 -3.85
C LEU A 83 -3.04 1.89 -4.22
N ILE A 84 -4.07 1.73 -3.38
CA ILE A 84 -5.39 2.37 -3.61
C ILE A 84 -5.23 3.89 -3.70
N ALA A 85 -4.44 4.49 -2.81
CA ALA A 85 -4.17 5.92 -2.83
C ALA A 85 -3.44 6.35 -4.12
N ILE A 86 -2.41 5.63 -4.55
CA ILE A 86 -1.69 5.92 -5.79
C ILE A 86 -2.62 5.76 -6.99
N SER A 87 -3.34 4.65 -7.09
CA SER A 87 -4.31 4.40 -8.18
C SER A 87 -5.34 5.51 -8.30
N SER A 88 -5.98 5.88 -7.19
CA SER A 88 -6.93 7.01 -7.16
C SER A 88 -6.29 8.31 -7.65
N THR A 89 -5.04 8.57 -7.25
CA THR A 89 -4.32 9.78 -7.67
C THR A 89 -4.02 9.77 -9.16
N LEU A 90 -3.34 8.73 -9.64
CA LEU A 90 -2.87 8.66 -11.01
C LEU A 90 -4.04 8.61 -12.00
N LYS A 91 -5.10 7.86 -11.69
CA LYS A 91 -6.33 7.85 -12.50
C LYS A 91 -7.06 9.19 -12.50
N SER A 92 -7.05 9.94 -11.39
CA SER A 92 -7.68 11.26 -11.33
C SER A 92 -7.00 12.34 -12.18
N LEU A 93 -5.75 12.09 -12.61
CA LEU A 93 -5.04 12.98 -13.52
C LEU A 93 -5.53 12.83 -14.96
N LEU A 94 -6.09 11.66 -15.32
CA LEU A 94 -6.56 11.38 -16.67
C LEU A 94 -7.74 12.30 -17.03
N ARG A 95 -7.71 12.85 -18.24
CA ARG A 95 -8.68 13.86 -18.68
C ARG A 95 -9.55 13.32 -19.81
N PRO A 96 -10.88 13.49 -19.77
CA PRO A 96 -11.73 13.11 -20.90
C PRO A 96 -11.38 13.97 -22.12
N HIS A 97 -11.28 13.34 -23.29
CA HIS A 97 -10.99 14.04 -24.54
C HIS A 97 -12.14 14.98 -24.97
N PHE A 98 -13.38 14.63 -24.61
CA PHE A 98 -14.57 15.45 -24.81
C PHE A 98 -15.27 15.73 -23.48
N LEU A 99 -15.46 17.02 -23.16
CA LEU A 99 -16.05 17.50 -21.90
C LEU A 99 -17.51 17.06 -21.68
N ASN A 100 -18.21 16.59 -22.72
CA ASN A 100 -19.63 16.27 -22.71
C ASN A 100 -19.96 14.76 -22.86
N THR A 101 -19.02 13.85 -22.56
CA THR A 101 -19.33 12.40 -22.54
C THR A 101 -19.82 11.99 -21.13
N PRO A 102 -21.12 11.68 -20.94
CA PRO A 102 -21.69 11.60 -19.58
C PRO A 102 -21.35 10.34 -18.79
N ASP A 103 -20.99 9.22 -19.43
CA ASP A 103 -21.23 7.94 -18.76
C ASP A 103 -20.03 7.32 -18.03
N LYS A 104 -18.77 7.59 -18.42
CA LYS A 104 -17.58 6.96 -17.78
C LYS A 104 -16.34 7.85 -17.81
N SER A 105 -15.63 7.93 -16.68
CA SER A 105 -14.33 8.62 -16.63
C SER A 105 -13.26 7.83 -17.40
N PRO A 106 -12.16 8.47 -17.84
CA PRO A 106 -11.02 7.75 -18.42
C PRO A 106 -10.46 6.65 -17.50
N GLY A 107 -10.48 6.88 -16.18
CA GLY A 107 -10.08 5.89 -15.18
C GLY A 107 -10.99 4.67 -15.16
N ASP A 108 -12.31 4.86 -15.33
CA ASP A 108 -13.27 3.76 -15.39
C ASP A 108 -13.12 2.97 -16.70
N ARG A 109 -12.89 3.66 -17.82
CA ARG A 109 -12.60 3.02 -19.12
C ARG A 109 -11.32 2.18 -19.06
N LEU A 110 -10.26 2.71 -18.46
CA LEU A 110 -9.01 1.96 -18.24
C LEU A 110 -9.27 0.68 -17.43
N THR A 111 -10.02 0.80 -16.33
CA THR A 111 -10.39 -0.33 -15.48
C THR A 111 -11.15 -1.40 -16.27
N GLU A 112 -12.14 -0.98 -17.06
CA GLU A 112 -12.93 -1.86 -17.92
C GLU A 112 -12.07 -2.58 -18.96
N ILE A 113 -11.19 -1.85 -19.65
CA ILE A 113 -10.31 -2.40 -20.68
C ILE A 113 -9.29 -3.37 -20.07
N CYS A 114 -8.63 -3.01 -18.97
CA CYS A 114 -7.65 -3.87 -18.32
C CYS A 114 -8.29 -5.13 -17.72
N THR A 115 -9.56 -5.06 -17.30
CA THR A 115 -10.30 -6.24 -16.84
C THR A 115 -10.69 -7.17 -17.98
N LYS A 116 -11.11 -6.61 -19.12
CA LYS A 116 -11.57 -7.38 -20.30
C LYS A 116 -10.43 -7.97 -21.11
N ILE A 117 -9.37 -7.20 -21.34
CA ILE A 117 -8.26 -7.60 -22.21
C ILE A 117 -7.24 -8.36 -21.39
N THR A 118 -7.05 -9.63 -21.71
CA THR A 118 -6.17 -10.56 -20.98
C THR A 118 -4.79 -10.72 -21.61
N ASP A 119 -4.45 -9.89 -22.60
CA ASP A 119 -3.17 -10.00 -23.29
C ASP A 119 -2.01 -9.72 -22.32
N ILE A 120 -0.95 -10.51 -22.45
CA ILE A 120 0.26 -10.43 -21.63
C ILE A 120 1.26 -9.42 -22.20
N ASP A 121 1.03 -8.94 -23.43
CA ASP A 121 1.76 -7.86 -24.08
C ASP A 121 1.09 -6.52 -23.76
N ILE A 122 1.84 -5.64 -23.08
CA ILE A 122 1.36 -4.34 -22.63
C ILE A 122 0.97 -3.43 -23.80
N ASP A 123 1.69 -3.51 -24.92
CA ASP A 123 1.47 -2.63 -26.05
C ASP A 123 0.17 -3.01 -26.77
N LYS A 124 -0.20 -4.30 -26.80
CA LYS A 124 -1.50 -4.77 -27.30
C LYS A 124 -2.68 -4.31 -26.45
N VAL A 125 -2.51 -4.25 -25.12
CA VAL A 125 -3.54 -3.69 -24.23
C VAL A 125 -3.73 -2.20 -24.54
N MET A 126 -2.64 -1.48 -24.76
CA MET A 126 -2.66 -0.03 -25.03
C MET A 126 -3.33 0.37 -26.32
N ILE A 127 -3.29 -0.45 -27.38
CA ILE A 127 -3.99 -0.20 -28.66
C ILE A 127 -5.50 0.03 -28.46
N ASN A 128 -6.08 -0.52 -27.38
CA ASN A 128 -7.49 -0.40 -27.07
C ASN A 128 -7.83 0.89 -26.29
N LEU A 129 -6.83 1.71 -25.95
CA LEU A 129 -6.98 2.94 -25.19
C LEU A 129 -6.82 4.18 -26.07
N LYS A 130 -7.58 5.23 -25.74
CA LYS A 130 -7.46 6.55 -26.36
C LYS A 130 -6.32 7.32 -25.70
N THR A 131 -5.14 7.31 -26.31
CA THR A 131 -3.92 7.89 -25.73
C THR A 131 -4.03 9.40 -25.42
N GLU A 132 -4.94 10.12 -26.08
CA GLU A 132 -5.21 11.54 -25.87
C GLU A 132 -5.72 11.83 -24.44
N GLU A 133 -6.35 10.86 -23.79
CA GLU A 133 -6.88 10.98 -22.42
C GLU A 133 -5.78 10.91 -21.34
N PHE A 134 -4.57 10.54 -21.75
CA PHE A 134 -3.42 10.29 -20.88
C PHE A 134 -2.35 11.38 -20.97
N VAL A 135 -2.57 12.42 -21.78
CA VAL A 135 -1.60 13.50 -21.98
C VAL A 135 -1.56 14.40 -20.74
N LEU A 136 -0.37 14.52 -20.13
CA LEU A 136 -0.13 15.30 -18.91
C LEU A 136 1.10 16.21 -19.04
N GLU A 137 1.14 17.23 -18.19
CA GLU A 137 2.30 18.11 -18.05
C GLU A 137 3.50 17.35 -17.44
N MET A 138 4.67 17.55 -18.02
CA MET A 138 5.92 16.90 -17.58
C MET A 138 6.25 17.17 -16.11
N THR A 139 6.04 18.41 -15.66
CA THR A 139 6.29 18.84 -14.28
C THR A 139 5.40 18.10 -13.28
N THR A 140 4.17 17.79 -13.67
CA THR A 140 3.23 17.01 -12.85
C THR A 140 3.74 15.58 -12.70
N LEU A 141 4.07 14.90 -13.80
CA LEU A 141 4.57 13.53 -13.78
C LEU A 141 5.88 13.40 -13.00
N GLN A 142 6.85 14.27 -13.27
CA GLN A 142 8.13 14.30 -12.54
C GLN A 142 7.92 14.51 -11.03
N SER A 143 6.97 15.35 -10.63
CA SER A 143 6.69 15.57 -9.21
C SER A 143 6.08 14.36 -8.49
N LEU A 144 5.51 13.41 -9.25
CA LEU A 144 4.94 12.16 -8.75
C LEU A 144 5.84 10.94 -9.03
N GLN A 145 7.06 11.15 -9.53
CA GLN A 145 7.97 10.09 -9.93
C GLN A 145 8.22 9.06 -8.83
N GLN A 146 8.29 9.49 -7.56
CA GLN A 146 8.51 8.58 -6.44
C GLN A 146 7.33 7.62 -6.20
N LEU A 147 6.11 8.03 -6.54
CA LEU A 147 4.93 7.16 -6.51
C LEU A 147 4.94 6.19 -7.68
N ILE A 148 5.34 6.66 -8.86
CA ILE A 148 5.49 5.82 -10.07
C ILE A 148 6.57 4.76 -9.85
N GLN A 149 7.73 5.16 -9.32
CA GLN A 149 8.83 4.26 -8.97
C GLN A 149 8.36 3.19 -7.98
N TRP A 150 7.63 3.59 -6.93
CA TRP A 150 7.11 2.64 -5.95
C TRP A 150 6.22 1.56 -6.58
N VAL A 151 5.39 1.90 -7.57
CA VAL A 151 4.57 0.90 -8.28
C VAL A 151 5.45 -0.12 -9.00
N GLY A 152 6.47 0.33 -9.72
CA GLY A 152 7.41 -0.55 -10.42
C GLY A 152 8.20 -1.45 -9.46
N ASP A 153 8.77 -0.87 -8.42
CA ASP A 153 9.51 -1.58 -7.38
C ASP A 153 8.65 -2.62 -6.67
N PHE A 154 7.39 -2.27 -6.40
CA PHE A 154 6.45 -3.14 -5.72
C PHE A 154 6.06 -4.34 -6.58
N VAL A 155 5.79 -4.14 -7.87
CA VAL A 155 5.55 -5.25 -8.82
C VAL A 155 6.76 -6.17 -8.90
N LEU A 156 7.96 -5.61 -9.06
CA LEU A 156 9.20 -6.38 -9.12
C LEU A 156 9.41 -7.21 -7.85
N TYR A 157 9.25 -6.60 -6.68
CA TYR A 157 9.36 -7.30 -5.41
C TYR A 157 8.35 -8.44 -5.29
N LEU A 158 7.08 -8.19 -5.62
CA LEU A 158 6.02 -9.20 -5.50
C LEU A 158 6.33 -10.43 -6.35
N LEU A 159 6.66 -10.21 -7.63
CA LEU A 159 6.99 -11.29 -8.56
C LEU A 159 8.25 -12.05 -8.13
N ALA A 160 9.31 -11.36 -7.72
CA ALA A 160 10.52 -12.00 -7.20
C ALA A 160 10.28 -12.76 -5.87
N SER A 161 9.22 -12.41 -5.15
CA SER A 161 8.82 -13.11 -3.94
C SER A 161 7.94 -14.34 -4.20
N LEU A 162 7.35 -14.47 -5.40
CA LEU A 162 6.41 -15.56 -5.75
C LEU A 162 7.00 -16.97 -5.57
N PRO A 163 8.27 -17.25 -5.93
CA PRO A 163 8.86 -18.58 -5.71
C PRO A 163 9.05 -18.93 -4.22
N ASN A 164 9.10 -17.90 -3.37
CA ASN A 164 9.47 -18.04 -1.97
C ASN A 164 8.25 -18.10 -1.03
N GLN A 165 7.09 -18.52 -1.53
CA GLN A 165 5.80 -18.47 -0.82
C GLN A 165 5.53 -19.66 0.12
N GLY A 166 6.55 -20.45 0.48
CA GLY A 166 6.43 -21.60 1.39
C GLY A 166 5.99 -21.26 2.82
N SER A 167 5.81 -19.98 3.17
CA SER A 167 5.28 -19.54 4.47
C SER A 167 4.29 -18.39 4.32
N PRO A 168 3.10 -18.47 4.97
CA PRO A 168 2.09 -17.40 4.93
C PRO A 168 2.49 -16.15 5.73
N VAL A 169 3.64 -16.17 6.40
CA VAL A 169 4.15 -15.10 7.27
C VAL A 169 5.12 -14.17 6.52
N ARG A 170 5.19 -14.25 5.19
CA ARG A 170 6.04 -13.38 4.39
C ARG A 170 5.27 -12.16 3.86
N PRO A 171 5.82 -10.93 3.94
CA PRO A 171 5.24 -9.78 3.27
C PRO A 171 5.05 -10.02 1.77
N GLY A 172 3.88 -9.67 1.26
CA GLY A 172 3.42 -9.91 -0.10
C GLY A 172 2.55 -11.15 -0.26
N HIS A 173 2.53 -12.09 0.71
CA HIS A 173 1.83 -13.37 0.55
C HIS A 173 0.33 -13.22 0.27
N SER A 174 -0.37 -12.42 1.08
CA SER A 174 -1.81 -12.22 0.86
C SER A 174 -2.10 -11.33 -0.35
N PHE A 175 -1.12 -10.52 -0.75
CA PHE A 175 -1.22 -9.63 -1.92
C PHE A 175 -1.13 -10.40 -3.24
N LEU A 176 -0.27 -11.43 -3.31
CA LEU A 176 -0.09 -12.27 -4.49
C LEU A 176 -1.32 -13.11 -4.85
N ARG A 177 -2.29 -13.21 -3.94
CA ARG A 177 -3.55 -13.94 -4.12
C ARG A 177 -4.77 -13.03 -4.28
N ASP A 178 -4.56 -11.71 -4.27
CA ASP A 178 -5.62 -10.70 -4.29
C ASP A 178 -5.80 -10.16 -5.72
N GLY A 179 -6.69 -10.79 -6.48
CA GLY A 179 -6.91 -10.50 -7.90
C GLY A 179 -7.26 -9.02 -8.15
N ALA A 180 -8.00 -8.40 -7.25
CA ALA A 180 -8.36 -6.97 -7.34
C ALA A 180 -7.12 -6.07 -7.24
N SER A 181 -6.20 -6.35 -6.32
CA SER A 181 -4.98 -5.56 -6.17
C SER A 181 -3.97 -5.80 -7.30
N LEU A 182 -3.85 -7.04 -7.77
CA LEU A 182 -3.03 -7.37 -8.94
C LEU A 182 -3.58 -6.67 -10.21
N GLY A 183 -4.89 -6.65 -10.39
CA GLY A 183 -5.55 -5.91 -11.47
C GLY A 183 -5.26 -4.40 -11.40
N MET A 184 -5.27 -3.83 -10.19
CA MET A 184 -4.93 -2.41 -9.99
C MET A 184 -3.46 -2.11 -10.32
N LEU A 185 -2.52 -3.00 -10.00
CA LEU A 185 -1.13 -2.87 -10.43
C LEU A 185 -1.02 -2.93 -11.95
N ARG A 186 -1.74 -3.87 -12.58
CA ARG A 186 -1.76 -4.04 -14.03
C ARG A 186 -2.23 -2.77 -14.73
N GLU A 187 -3.32 -2.17 -14.26
CA GLU A 187 -3.83 -0.88 -14.76
C GLU A 187 -2.80 0.25 -14.63
N LEU A 188 -2.14 0.34 -13.46
CA LEU A 188 -1.12 1.36 -13.23
C LEU A 188 0.09 1.18 -14.14
N MET A 189 0.52 -0.06 -14.39
CA MET A 189 1.59 -0.33 -15.35
C MET A 189 1.21 0.17 -16.75
N VAL A 190 -0.03 -0.06 -17.21
CA VAL A 190 -0.50 0.46 -18.51
C VAL A 190 -0.44 1.99 -18.55
N VAL A 191 -0.94 2.66 -17.51
CA VAL A 191 -0.89 4.14 -17.41
C VAL A 191 0.55 4.66 -17.46
N ILE A 192 1.44 4.05 -16.67
CA ILE A 192 2.84 4.43 -16.60
C ILE A 192 3.55 4.19 -17.94
N ARG A 193 3.20 3.11 -18.66
CA ARG A 193 3.78 2.79 -19.97
C ARG A 193 3.39 3.83 -21.01
N ILE A 194 2.11 4.22 -21.05
CA ILE A 194 1.63 5.30 -21.93
C ILE A 194 2.39 6.60 -21.65
N TRP A 195 2.54 6.98 -20.39
CA TRP A 195 3.32 8.17 -20.01
C TRP A 195 4.80 8.04 -20.38
N GLY A 196 5.38 6.85 -20.27
CA GLY A 196 6.74 6.56 -20.68
C GLY A 196 6.99 6.70 -22.18
N LEU A 197 6.04 6.31 -23.02
CA LEU A 197 6.12 6.52 -24.47
C LEU A 197 6.12 8.01 -24.84
N LEU A 198 5.35 8.82 -24.11
CA LEU A 198 5.33 10.27 -24.29
C LEU A 198 6.58 10.94 -23.71
N LYS A 199 7.06 10.44 -22.56
CA LYS A 199 8.16 10.98 -21.75
C LYS A 199 8.93 9.87 -21.02
N PRO A 200 10.04 9.35 -21.59
CA PRO A 200 10.78 8.22 -21.02
C PRO A 200 11.26 8.43 -19.57
N SER A 201 11.55 9.68 -19.18
CA SER A 201 11.98 10.02 -17.81
C SER A 201 10.93 9.77 -16.73
N CYS A 202 9.69 9.47 -17.11
CA CYS A 202 8.60 9.16 -16.18
C CYS A 202 8.47 7.67 -15.88
N LEU A 203 9.25 6.81 -16.56
CA LEU A 203 9.25 5.38 -16.30
C LEU A 203 9.94 5.07 -14.95
N PRO A 204 9.52 3.99 -14.26
CA PRO A 204 10.30 3.42 -13.18
C PRO A 204 11.68 3.03 -13.70
N ILE A 205 12.71 3.35 -12.92
CA ILE A 205 14.09 3.01 -13.22
C ILE A 205 14.38 1.66 -12.58
N TYR A 206 14.82 0.70 -13.39
CA TYR A 206 15.26 -0.62 -12.93
C TYR A 206 16.77 -0.75 -13.12
N THR A 207 17.46 -1.36 -12.16
CA THR A 207 18.86 -1.75 -12.34
C THR A 207 18.87 -3.14 -12.96
N ALA A 208 19.01 -3.20 -14.28
CA ALA A 208 19.04 -4.45 -15.04
C ALA A 208 20.47 -4.91 -15.31
N THR A 209 20.65 -6.22 -15.51
CA THR A 209 21.93 -6.79 -15.96
C THR A 209 22.17 -6.63 -17.46
N SER A 210 21.14 -6.23 -18.22
CA SER A 210 21.21 -5.95 -19.65
C SER A 210 20.53 -4.63 -19.99
N ASP A 211 21.21 -3.79 -20.78
CA ASP A 211 20.71 -2.47 -21.21
C ASP A 211 19.59 -2.56 -22.26
N THR A 212 19.43 -3.70 -22.93
CA THR A 212 18.41 -3.90 -23.98
C THR A 212 17.09 -4.46 -23.45
N GLN A 213 17.02 -4.79 -22.16
CA GLN A 213 15.85 -5.45 -21.58
C GLN A 213 14.72 -4.45 -21.32
N ASP A 214 13.57 -4.66 -21.96
CA ASP A 214 12.33 -3.97 -21.58
C ASP A 214 11.76 -4.59 -20.30
N SER A 215 12.30 -4.13 -19.17
CA SER A 215 11.96 -4.60 -17.83
C SER A 215 10.50 -4.34 -17.49
N MET A 216 9.90 -3.27 -18.01
CA MET A 216 8.49 -2.95 -17.76
C MET A 216 7.57 -3.95 -18.47
N SER A 217 7.86 -4.27 -19.73
CA SER A 217 7.11 -5.26 -20.50
C SER A 217 7.26 -6.67 -19.91
N LEU A 218 8.47 -7.04 -19.46
CA LEU A 218 8.70 -8.29 -18.73
C LEU A 218 7.83 -8.40 -17.47
N LEU A 219 7.86 -7.38 -16.62
CA LEU A 219 7.10 -7.37 -15.37
C LEU A 219 5.59 -7.36 -15.61
N PHE A 220 5.10 -6.64 -16.63
CA PHE A 220 3.69 -6.63 -16.99
C PHE A 220 3.20 -8.01 -17.43
N ARG A 221 4.01 -8.71 -18.22
CA ARG A 221 3.72 -10.06 -18.69
C ARG A 221 3.56 -11.04 -17.53
N LEU A 222 4.53 -11.06 -16.61
CA LEU A 222 4.52 -11.92 -15.42
C LEU A 222 3.38 -11.56 -14.47
N LEU A 223 3.15 -10.26 -14.23
CA LEU A 223 2.03 -9.77 -13.43
C LEU A 223 0.68 -10.18 -14.03
N THR A 224 0.53 -10.09 -15.36
CA THR A 224 -0.71 -10.48 -16.04
C THR A 224 -0.96 -11.97 -15.91
N LYS A 225 0.06 -12.82 -16.09
CA LYS A 225 -0.06 -14.26 -15.86
C LYS A 225 -0.54 -14.57 -14.43
N LEU A 226 0.09 -13.95 -13.42
CA LEU A 226 -0.31 -14.13 -12.03
C LEU A 226 -1.74 -13.62 -11.77
N TRP A 227 -2.10 -12.44 -12.30
CA TRP A 227 -3.44 -11.89 -12.17
C TRP A 227 -4.50 -12.81 -12.76
N LEU A 228 -4.24 -13.47 -13.89
CA LEU A 228 -5.18 -14.42 -14.49
C LEU A 228 -5.49 -15.60 -13.56
N CYS A 229 -4.52 -16.03 -12.75
CA CYS A 229 -4.71 -17.07 -11.74
C CYS A 229 -5.63 -16.63 -10.60
N CYS A 230 -5.59 -15.34 -10.21
CA CYS A 230 -6.29 -14.82 -9.03
C CYS A 230 -7.51 -13.96 -9.36
N ARG A 231 -7.81 -13.70 -10.63
CA ARG A 231 -8.89 -12.80 -11.08
C ARG A 231 -10.29 -13.29 -10.68
N ASP A 232 -10.53 -14.59 -10.66
CA ASP A 232 -11.80 -15.16 -10.22
C ASP A 232 -11.68 -15.59 -8.75
N GLU A 233 -12.24 -14.78 -7.86
CA GLU A 233 -12.23 -15.04 -6.41
C GLU A 233 -12.97 -16.34 -6.04
N ASN A 234 -13.87 -16.85 -6.89
CA ASN A 234 -14.59 -18.09 -6.63
C ASN A 234 -13.77 -19.34 -7.05
N HIS A 235 -12.84 -19.17 -7.98
CA HIS A 235 -12.00 -20.23 -8.52
C HIS A 235 -10.54 -19.77 -8.66
N PRO A 236 -9.86 -19.47 -7.55
CA PRO A 236 -8.45 -19.10 -7.59
C PRO A 236 -7.63 -20.32 -8.07
N SER A 237 -6.90 -20.13 -9.17
CA SER A 237 -5.95 -21.11 -9.67
C SER A 237 -4.59 -20.86 -9.00
N GLU A 238 -3.86 -21.92 -8.71
CA GLU A 238 -2.45 -21.78 -8.32
C GLU A 238 -1.61 -21.42 -9.57
N PRO A 239 -0.52 -20.63 -9.41
CA PRO A 239 0.38 -20.32 -10.50
C PRO A 239 1.08 -21.60 -11.01
N ASP A 240 1.20 -21.72 -12.33
CA ASP A 240 1.89 -22.87 -12.94
C ASP A 240 3.41 -22.82 -12.70
N GLU A 241 4.07 -23.98 -12.85
CA GLU A 241 5.52 -24.11 -12.67
C GLU A 241 6.30 -23.17 -13.61
N THR A 242 5.78 -22.93 -14.82
CA THR A 242 6.45 -22.05 -15.80
C THR A 242 6.53 -20.60 -15.31
N LEU A 243 5.45 -20.08 -14.73
CA LEU A 243 5.42 -18.73 -14.15
C LEU A 243 6.34 -18.64 -12.92
N ILE A 244 6.38 -19.68 -12.10
CA ILE A 244 7.26 -19.74 -10.93
C ILE A 244 8.72 -19.71 -11.38
N ASP A 245 9.10 -20.54 -12.36
CA ASP A 245 10.45 -20.61 -12.91
C ASP A 245 10.89 -19.28 -13.52
N GLU A 246 10.01 -18.61 -14.28
CA GLU A 246 10.30 -17.29 -14.83
C GLU A 246 10.51 -16.23 -13.71
N CYS A 247 9.72 -16.29 -12.64
CA CYS A 247 9.88 -15.42 -11.47
C CYS A 247 11.16 -15.73 -10.68
N CYS A 248 11.60 -17.00 -10.62
CA CYS A 248 12.88 -17.41 -10.02
C CYS A 248 14.08 -16.74 -10.70
N LEU A 249 13.97 -16.43 -11.99
CA LEU A 249 15.04 -15.78 -12.77
C LEU A 249 15.06 -14.25 -12.63
N LEU A 250 14.09 -13.63 -11.96
CA LEU A 250 14.05 -12.17 -11.82
C LEU A 250 15.27 -11.59 -11.08
N PRO A 251 15.73 -12.16 -9.95
CA PRO A 251 16.90 -11.62 -9.23
C PRO A 251 18.21 -11.67 -10.02
N SER A 252 18.33 -12.51 -11.06
CA SER A 252 19.50 -12.53 -11.95
C SER A 252 19.38 -11.54 -13.11
N GLN A 253 18.18 -11.05 -13.41
CA GLN A 253 17.92 -10.07 -14.48
C GLN A 253 17.85 -8.64 -13.94
N LEU A 254 17.34 -8.48 -12.72
CA LEU A 254 17.01 -7.20 -12.10
C LEU A 254 17.43 -7.17 -10.64
N LEU A 255 18.00 -6.04 -10.20
CA LEU A 255 18.20 -5.78 -8.79
C LEU A 255 16.85 -5.68 -8.08
N ILE A 256 16.58 -6.64 -7.18
CA ILE A 256 15.34 -6.64 -6.41
C ILE A 256 15.41 -5.52 -5.36
N PRO A 257 14.45 -4.58 -5.37
CA PRO A 257 14.44 -3.49 -4.40
C PRO A 257 14.20 -4.05 -2.99
N ASN A 258 14.93 -3.52 -2.01
CA ASN A 258 14.57 -3.74 -0.62
C ASN A 258 13.37 -2.85 -0.28
N LEU A 259 12.18 -3.44 -0.21
CA LEU A 259 11.02 -2.72 0.27
C LEU A 259 11.15 -2.54 1.78
N ASP A 260 11.40 -1.31 2.19
CA ASP A 260 11.18 -0.83 3.54
C ASP A 260 9.67 -0.90 3.85
N TRP A 261 9.22 -2.10 4.22
CA TRP A 261 7.85 -2.40 4.56
C TRP A 261 7.44 -1.57 5.77
N LEU A 262 6.33 -0.85 5.61
CA LEU A 262 5.68 -0.23 6.75
C LEU A 262 4.57 -1.12 7.32
N PRO A 263 4.29 -0.98 8.62
CA PRO A 263 5.00 -0.16 9.61
C PRO A 263 5.70 -0.94 10.71
N VAL A 264 6.81 -0.35 11.17
CA VAL A 264 7.45 -0.64 12.46
C VAL A 264 6.41 -0.63 13.58
N SER A 265 6.38 -1.68 14.40
CA SER A 265 5.39 -1.86 15.47
C SER A 265 5.66 -0.98 16.70
N ASP A 266 5.78 0.34 16.50
CA ASP A 266 6.07 1.33 17.55
C ASP A 266 4.83 2.16 17.95
N GLY A 267 3.65 1.78 17.44
CA GLY A 267 2.38 2.45 17.78
C GLY A 267 2.06 2.33 19.27
N ILE A 268 1.45 3.38 19.84
CA ILE A 268 1.11 3.45 21.27
C ILE A 268 0.32 2.21 21.70
N VAL A 269 -0.69 1.83 20.91
CA VAL A 269 -1.56 0.68 21.17
C VAL A 269 -0.79 -0.61 21.43
N ASN A 270 0.25 -0.91 20.64
CA ASN A 270 1.06 -2.12 20.83
C ASN A 270 1.75 -2.13 22.20
N LYS A 271 2.20 -0.95 22.66
CA LYS A 271 2.83 -0.78 23.97
C LYS A 271 1.83 -0.82 25.13
N LEU A 272 0.55 -0.55 24.88
CA LEU A 272 -0.51 -0.58 25.91
C LEU A 272 -1.03 -2.00 26.19
N GLN A 273 -0.75 -2.99 25.32
CA GLN A 273 -1.29 -4.35 25.48
C GLN A 273 -0.71 -5.12 26.67
N GLY A 274 0.39 -4.65 27.28
CA GLY A 274 1.08 -5.29 28.40
C GLY A 274 0.33 -5.33 29.74
N LYS A 275 -0.96 -4.93 29.80
CA LYS A 275 -1.78 -4.85 31.03
C LYS A 275 -1.16 -4.07 32.20
N GLN A 276 -0.12 -3.27 31.95
CA GLN A 276 0.48 -2.44 32.98
C GLN A 276 -0.38 -1.19 33.18
N LEU A 277 -0.66 -0.84 34.44
CA LEU A 277 -1.32 0.41 34.80
C LEU A 277 -0.47 1.58 34.30
N LEU A 278 -1.00 2.31 33.32
CA LEU A 278 -0.33 3.46 32.74
C LEU A 278 -0.93 4.75 33.30
N ARG A 279 -0.10 5.53 33.98
CA ARG A 279 -0.46 6.86 34.45
C ARG A 279 -0.28 7.84 33.31
N LEU A 280 -1.38 8.22 32.65
CA LEU A 280 -1.38 9.22 31.60
C LEU A 280 -1.49 10.62 32.22
N GLN A 281 -0.67 11.56 31.75
CA GLN A 281 -0.77 12.98 32.09
C GLN A 281 -0.98 13.79 30.81
N PHE A 282 -1.97 14.69 30.82
CA PHE A 282 -2.24 15.55 29.68
C PHE A 282 -0.98 16.34 29.29
N GLY A 283 -0.67 16.35 27.99
CA GLY A 283 0.51 17.04 27.44
C GLY A 283 1.86 16.36 27.67
N LYS A 284 1.92 15.20 28.35
CA LYS A 284 3.16 14.43 28.50
C LYS A 284 3.07 13.08 27.78
N PRO A 285 4.14 12.66 27.08
CA PRO A 285 4.19 11.29 26.57
C PRO A 285 4.10 10.32 27.76
N PRO A 286 3.40 9.18 27.61
CA PRO A 286 3.39 8.15 28.65
C PRO A 286 4.84 7.75 28.97
N GLY A 287 5.19 7.77 30.26
CA GLY A 287 6.46 7.28 30.77
C GLY A 287 6.50 5.77 30.60
N LEU A 288 6.79 5.31 29.39
CA LEU A 288 6.99 3.91 29.08
C LEU A 288 8.37 3.55 29.63
N LEU A 289 8.40 2.98 30.83
CA LEU A 289 9.60 2.33 31.37
C LEU A 289 10.10 1.36 30.29
N GLY A 290 11.40 1.46 29.97
CA GLY A 290 12.02 0.69 28.91
C GLY A 290 11.66 -0.78 29.04
N TYR A 291 10.71 -1.23 28.20
CA TYR A 291 10.47 -2.64 28.04
C TYR A 291 11.76 -3.23 27.47
N PRO A 292 12.30 -4.34 28.01
CA PRO A 292 13.15 -5.18 27.20
C PRO A 292 12.26 -5.60 26.04
N VAL A 293 12.57 -5.13 24.84
CA VAL A 293 11.92 -5.57 23.62
C VAL A 293 12.11 -7.08 23.60
N THR A 294 11.05 -7.84 23.88
CA THR A 294 11.09 -9.29 23.69
C THR A 294 11.46 -9.54 22.22
N PRO A 295 12.48 -10.37 21.93
CA PRO A 295 13.12 -10.47 20.62
C PRO A 295 12.21 -11.01 19.50
N GLN A 296 10.94 -11.33 19.81
CA GLN A 296 9.95 -11.78 18.82
C GLN A 296 9.26 -10.63 18.08
N PHE A 297 9.31 -9.39 18.59
CA PHE A 297 8.78 -8.20 17.90
C PHE A 297 9.80 -7.51 16.99
N ASP A 298 11.05 -8.00 16.94
CA ASP A 298 12.19 -7.37 16.26
C ASP A 298 12.22 -7.56 14.74
N LEU A 299 11.38 -8.41 14.15
CA LEU A 299 11.44 -8.65 12.69
C LEU A 299 11.14 -7.40 11.86
N PHE A 300 10.46 -6.41 12.45
CA PHE A 300 10.13 -5.12 11.82
C PHE A 300 10.45 -3.92 12.73
N ALA A 301 11.22 -4.11 13.81
CA ALA A 301 11.63 -3.00 14.69
C ALA A 301 12.80 -2.23 14.06
N ARG A 302 12.64 -0.94 13.75
CA ARG A 302 13.79 -0.11 13.34
C ARG A 302 14.64 0.18 14.57
N GLY A 303 15.85 -0.37 14.59
CA GLY A 303 16.88 0.01 15.57
C GLY A 303 17.28 1.49 15.42
N PRO A 304 17.86 2.10 16.48
CA PRO A 304 18.43 3.44 16.40
C PRO A 304 19.48 3.51 15.27
N GLY A 305 19.45 4.58 14.47
CA GLY A 305 20.39 4.78 13.35
C GLY A 305 19.96 4.18 12.00
N GLN A 306 18.82 3.49 11.91
CA GLN A 306 18.29 3.01 10.62
C GLN A 306 17.72 4.17 9.77
N PRO A 307 17.95 4.19 8.45
CA PRO A 307 17.40 5.21 7.58
C PRO A 307 15.87 5.21 7.62
N LYS A 308 15.30 6.41 7.74
CA LYS A 308 13.86 6.64 7.72
C LYS A 308 13.45 7.04 6.31
N ILE A 309 12.20 6.75 5.98
CA ILE A 309 11.57 7.14 4.72
C ILE A 309 10.35 7.99 5.05
N ASP A 310 10.11 9.04 4.29
CA ASP A 310 8.83 9.74 4.25
C ASP A 310 7.83 8.83 3.55
N HIS A 311 6.89 8.29 4.30
CA HIS A 311 6.02 7.25 3.78
C HIS A 311 4.88 7.75 2.90
N LEU A 312 4.58 9.05 2.92
CA LEU A 312 3.64 9.65 1.98
C LEU A 312 4.34 10.02 0.67
N ARG A 313 5.60 10.45 0.74
CA ARG A 313 6.35 10.98 -0.41
C ARG A 313 7.33 9.99 -1.01
N ARG A 314 7.60 8.89 -0.31
CA ARG A 314 8.62 7.88 -0.60
C ARG A 314 10.04 8.47 -0.73
N LEU A 315 10.33 9.52 0.04
CA LEU A 315 11.64 10.17 0.07
C LEU A 315 12.48 9.60 1.22
N HIS A 316 13.76 9.33 0.99
CA HIS A 316 14.69 8.96 2.05
C HIS A 316 14.97 10.18 2.95
N LEU A 317 14.75 10.01 4.25
CA LEU A 317 14.99 11.02 5.28
C LEU A 317 16.34 10.81 5.99
N GLY A 318 17.02 9.70 5.71
CA GLY A 318 18.24 9.30 6.41
C GLY A 318 17.97 8.82 7.84
N ALA A 319 19.03 8.45 8.54
CA ALA A 319 18.96 7.94 9.92
C ALA A 319 18.48 9.02 10.92
N TYR A 320 18.92 10.25 10.65
CA TYR A 320 18.73 11.43 11.49
C TYR A 320 18.14 12.57 10.66
N PRO A 321 16.81 12.59 10.47
CA PRO A 321 16.16 13.64 9.72
C PRO A 321 16.42 14.99 10.37
N THR A 322 16.86 15.97 9.59
CA THR A 322 17.06 17.36 10.05
C THR A 322 15.77 18.18 9.99
N GLU A 323 14.79 17.66 9.27
CA GLU A 323 13.55 18.29 8.93
C GLU A 323 12.46 17.94 9.95
N GLU A 324 11.58 18.89 10.18
CA GLU A 324 10.44 18.67 11.07
C GLU A 324 9.57 17.54 10.53
N CYS A 325 9.38 16.50 11.34
CA CYS A 325 8.59 15.33 10.98
C CYS A 325 7.36 15.19 11.86
N LYS A 326 6.34 14.49 11.31
CA LYS A 326 5.21 13.96 12.05
C LYS A 326 5.15 12.45 11.91
N SER A 327 4.67 11.78 12.95
CA SER A 327 4.50 10.33 13.01
C SER A 327 3.03 9.99 13.22
N CYS A 328 2.54 8.95 12.58
CA CYS A 328 1.20 8.45 12.83
C CYS A 328 1.13 7.79 14.22
N THR A 329 0.07 8.06 14.99
CA THR A 329 -0.13 7.46 16.32
C THR A 329 -0.53 5.97 16.27
N ARG A 330 -1.08 5.51 15.14
CA ARG A 330 -1.50 4.11 14.93
C ARG A 330 -0.44 3.27 14.22
N CYS A 331 0.20 3.82 13.18
CA CYS A 331 1.21 3.09 12.42
C CYS A 331 2.64 3.50 12.66
N GLY A 332 2.95 4.58 13.36
CA GLY A 332 4.35 5.02 13.44
C GLY A 332 4.93 5.47 12.10
N CYS A 333 4.15 5.48 11.02
CA CYS A 333 4.58 5.99 9.72
C CYS A 333 5.03 7.44 9.89
N VAL A 334 6.23 7.76 9.42
CA VAL A 334 6.83 9.10 9.48
C VAL A 334 6.67 9.81 8.13
N THR A 335 6.45 11.12 8.19
CA THR A 335 6.41 11.99 7.01
C THR A 335 6.84 13.40 7.41
N MET A 336 7.43 14.14 6.48
CA MET A 336 7.82 15.53 6.71
C MET A 336 6.59 16.42 6.94
N LEU A 337 6.74 17.38 7.85
CA LEU A 337 5.71 18.36 8.18
C LEU A 337 5.50 19.34 7.02
N LYS A 338 6.59 19.76 6.38
CA LYS A 338 6.61 20.67 5.24
C LYS A 338 7.06 19.91 3.99
N SER A 339 6.35 20.12 2.89
CA SER A 339 6.74 19.52 1.61
C SER A 339 7.96 20.23 1.01
N PRO A 340 8.94 19.49 0.48
CA PRO A 340 9.99 20.08 -0.34
C PRO A 340 9.45 20.53 -1.72
N ASN A 341 8.36 19.94 -2.21
CA ASN A 341 7.82 20.19 -3.55
C ASN A 341 6.53 21.03 -3.48
N LYS A 342 6.45 22.07 -4.32
CA LYS A 342 5.34 23.03 -4.34
C LYS A 342 4.38 22.86 -5.52
N THR A 343 4.54 21.83 -6.37
CA THR A 343 3.64 21.58 -7.49
C THR A 343 2.21 21.31 -7.00
N THR A 344 1.22 21.65 -7.84
CA THR A 344 -0.19 21.47 -7.52
C THR A 344 -0.54 19.99 -7.29
N ALA A 345 0.02 19.08 -8.10
CA ALA A 345 -0.22 17.65 -7.97
C ALA A 345 0.27 17.09 -6.62
N VAL A 346 1.46 17.49 -6.17
CA VAL A 346 1.99 17.08 -4.86
C VAL A 346 1.15 17.67 -3.72
N LYS A 347 0.76 18.95 -3.82
CA LYS A 347 -0.15 19.56 -2.83
C LYS A 347 -1.47 18.81 -2.71
N GLN A 348 -2.09 18.44 -3.84
CA GLN A 348 -3.32 17.65 -3.85
C GLN A 348 -3.13 16.26 -3.24
N TRP A 349 -2.01 15.59 -3.57
CA TRP A 349 -1.65 14.31 -2.96
C TRP A 349 -1.59 14.42 -1.44
N GLU A 350 -0.87 15.43 -0.93
CA GLU A 350 -0.61 15.64 0.50
C GLU A 350 -1.82 16.13 1.30
N GLN A 351 -2.67 16.97 0.69
CA GLN A 351 -3.87 17.51 1.34
C GLN A 351 -4.80 16.42 1.86
N ARG A 352 -4.87 15.28 1.18
CA ARG A 352 -5.66 14.10 1.62
C ARG A 352 -5.16 13.52 2.95
N TRP A 353 -3.89 13.73 3.27
CA TRP A 353 -3.21 13.18 4.44
C TRP A 353 -2.86 14.25 5.48
N ILE A 354 -3.50 15.42 5.41
CA ILE A 354 -3.19 16.51 6.33
C ILE A 354 -3.62 16.16 7.77
N LYS A 355 -4.83 15.63 7.94
CA LYS A 355 -5.41 15.25 9.24
C LYS A 355 -4.99 13.86 9.71
N ASN A 356 -5.02 12.90 8.78
CA ASN A 356 -4.84 11.48 9.09
C ASN A 356 -3.79 10.83 8.19
N CYS A 357 -3.16 9.78 8.69
CA CYS A 357 -2.34 8.86 7.91
C CYS A 357 -3.20 7.96 7.01
N LEU A 358 -2.58 7.26 6.07
CA LEU A 358 -3.19 6.22 5.23
C LEU A 358 -3.99 5.18 6.03
N CYS A 359 -3.52 4.82 7.24
CA CYS A 359 -4.24 3.90 8.12
C CYS A 359 -5.33 4.56 8.99
N GLY A 360 -5.67 5.81 8.70
CA GLY A 360 -6.65 6.61 9.44
C GLY A 360 -6.18 7.15 10.80
N GLY A 361 -4.93 6.87 11.20
CA GLY A 361 -4.42 7.35 12.49
C GLY A 361 -4.00 8.82 12.44
N LEU A 362 -4.23 9.54 13.54
CA LEU A 362 -3.85 10.94 13.69
C LEU A 362 -2.33 11.14 13.64
N TRP A 363 -1.92 12.34 13.25
CA TRP A 363 -0.52 12.75 13.27
C TRP A 363 -0.12 13.32 14.62
N ARG A 364 1.07 12.95 15.10
CA ARG A 364 1.78 13.62 16.20
C ARG A 364 3.09 14.21 15.69
N ARG A 365 3.49 15.37 16.18
CA ARG A 365 4.82 15.94 15.86
C ARG A 365 5.92 15.09 16.50
N VAL A 366 6.99 14.84 15.76
CA VAL A 366 8.19 14.16 16.28
C VAL A 366 9.10 15.22 16.92
N PRO A 367 9.49 15.07 18.20
CA PRO A 367 10.44 15.98 18.84
C PRO A 367 11.80 15.94 18.12
N PHE A 368 12.48 17.09 18.02
CA PHE A 368 13.83 17.20 17.45
C PHE A 368 14.89 16.38 18.20
N SER A 369 14.63 15.97 19.44
CA SER A 369 15.60 15.29 20.31
C SER A 369 15.79 13.79 20.03
N TYR A 370 15.49 13.32 18.82
CA TYR A 370 15.80 11.97 18.32
C TYR A 370 16.54 12.02 16.95
N SER A 371 17.24 13.13 16.72
CA SER A 371 18.29 13.31 15.71
C SER A 371 19.64 12.90 16.25
#